data_AF-A0A832Z9Y6-F1
#
_entry.id   AF-A0A832Z9Y6-F1
#
_cell.length_a   1.000
_cell.length_b   1.000
_cell.length_c   1.000
_cell.angle_alpha   90.00
_cell.angle_beta   90.00
_cell.angle_gamma   90.00
#
_symmetry.space_group_name_H-M   'P 1'
#
loop_
_entity.id
_entity.type
_entity.pdbx_description
1 polymer ?
#
loop_
_entity_poly.entity_id
_entity_poly.type
_entity_poly.pdbx_seq_one_letter_code
_entity_poly.pdbx_strand_id
1 'polypeptide(L)'
;MPEILKAKPTRMELLKLKRRIKLAEKGHKLLKEKQDALIMEFFTIYDEALNLRRELNQRMEEAFKALRLAEIDVGLLKLKEIALGVKPNREVEI
;
A
#
# COMPACT_ATOMS: atom_id res chain seq x y z
N MET A 1 -2.25 -37.31 -11.05
CA MET A 1 -1.39 -38.51 -11.11
C MET A 1 0.03 -38.08 -10.76
N PRO A 2 0.76 -38.77 -9.87
CA PRO A 2 2.14 -38.39 -9.61
C PRO A 2 2.96 -38.66 -10.88
N GLU A 3 3.58 -37.63 -11.44
CA GLU A 3 4.64 -37.81 -12.44
C GLU A 3 5.77 -38.60 -11.77
N ILE A 4 6.00 -39.82 -12.23
CA ILE A 4 7.11 -40.62 -11.77
C ILE A 4 8.37 -39.92 -12.26
N LEU A 5 9.10 -39.28 -11.33
CA LEU A 5 10.37 -38.63 -11.65
C LEU A 5 11.29 -39.69 -12.28
N LYS A 6 11.75 -39.47 -13.52
CA LYS A 6 12.75 -40.33 -14.19
C LYS A 6 14.09 -40.22 -13.46
N ALA A 7 14.24 -40.98 -12.38
CA ALA A 7 15.43 -41.07 -11.57
C ALA A 7 15.96 -42.51 -11.59
N LYS A 8 17.29 -42.68 -11.69
CA LYS A 8 17.90 -44.02 -11.62
C LYS A 8 17.64 -44.61 -10.23
N PRO A 9 17.22 -45.89 -10.11
CA PRO A 9 16.82 -46.50 -8.83
C PRO A 9 18.07 -46.87 -7.99
N THR A 10 18.83 -45.86 -7.59
CA THR A 10 20.06 -46.00 -6.80
C THR A 10 19.86 -45.37 -5.43
N ARG A 11 20.50 -45.93 -4.39
CA ARG A 11 20.46 -45.36 -3.03
C ARG A 11 20.92 -43.91 -2.99
N MET A 12 21.93 -43.56 -3.80
CA MET A 12 22.46 -42.20 -3.90
C MET A 12 21.39 -41.21 -4.39
N GLU A 13 20.62 -41.60 -5.41
CA GLU A 13 19.57 -40.76 -5.98
C GLU A 13 18.39 -40.59 -5.01
N LEU A 14 18.01 -41.66 -4.30
CA LEU A 14 17.02 -41.60 -3.23
C LEU A 14 17.43 -40.60 -2.12
N LEU A 15 18.70 -40.62 -1.70
CA LEU A 15 19.21 -39.69 -0.68
C LEU A 15 19.21 -38.24 -1.18
N LYS A 16 19.54 -38.00 -2.45
CA LYS A 16 19.44 -36.66 -3.07
C LYS A 16 18.00 -36.16 -3.11
N LEU A 17 17.06 -36.98 -3.57
CA LEU A 17 15.63 -36.64 -3.60
C LEU A 17 15.09 -36.33 -2.20
N LYS A 18 15.41 -37.16 -1.20
CA LYS A 18 15.00 -36.90 0.20
C LYS A 18 15.53 -35.56 0.73
N ARG A 19 16.77 -35.19 0.38
CA ARG A 19 17.33 -33.87 0.74
C ARG A 19 16.60 -32.73 0.04
N ARG A 20 16.28 -32.89 -1.25
CA ARG A 20 15.54 -31.91 -2.05
C ARG A 20 14.13 -31.67 -1.50
N ILE A 21 13.43 -32.74 -1.11
CA ILE A 21 12.11 -32.64 -0.47
C ILE A 21 12.21 -31.85 0.84
N LYS A 22 13.11 -32.22 1.74
CA LYS A 22 13.30 -31.49 3.00
C LYS A 22 13.66 -30.02 2.79
N LEU A 23 14.45 -29.71 1.76
CA LEU A 23 14.79 -28.34 1.40
C LEU A 23 13.55 -27.57 0.89
N ALA A 24 12.76 -28.19 0.02
CA ALA A 24 11.54 -27.59 -0.54
C ALA A 24 10.48 -27.34 0.55
N GLU A 25 10.29 -28.28 1.48
CA GLU A 25 9.40 -28.13 2.63
C GLU A 25 9.80 -26.94 3.52
N LYS A 26 11.10 -26.82 3.83
CA LYS A 26 11.63 -25.68 4.59
C LYS A 26 11.50 -24.36 3.83
N GLY A 27 11.82 -24.36 2.54
CA GLY A 27 11.69 -23.17 1.69
C GLY A 27 10.26 -22.69 1.57
N HIS A 28 9.30 -23.61 1.40
CA HIS A 28 7.89 -23.28 1.38
C HIS A 28 7.43 -22.67 2.71
N LYS A 29 7.84 -23.26 3.85
CA LYS A 29 7.53 -22.70 5.17
C LYS A 29 8.06 -21.27 5.33
N LEU A 30 9.32 -21.04 4.96
CA LEU A 30 9.95 -19.72 5.04
C LEU A 30 9.24 -18.68 4.16
N LEU A 31 8.87 -19.06 2.94
CA LEU A 31 8.14 -18.17 2.02
C LEU A 31 6.76 -17.84 2.56
N LYS A 32 6.08 -18.79 3.19
CA LYS A 32 4.80 -18.56 3.85
C LYS A 32 4.93 -17.58 5.02
N GLU A 33 5.93 -17.77 5.88
CA GLU A 33 6.21 -16.84 6.99
C GLU A 33 6.53 -15.42 6.48
N LYS A 34 7.31 -15.29 5.40
CA LYS A 34 7.57 -13.99 4.75
C LYS A 34 6.30 -13.37 4.18
N GLN A 35 5.45 -14.17 3.55
CA GLN A 35 4.17 -13.71 3.02
C GLN A 35 3.29 -13.16 4.15
N ASP A 36 3.18 -13.88 5.26
CA ASP A 36 2.38 -13.45 6.42
C ASP A 36 2.91 -12.13 7.01
N ALA A 37 4.24 -11.97 7.10
CA ALA A 37 4.86 -10.71 7.54
C ALA A 37 4.55 -9.52 6.62
N LEU A 38 4.69 -9.71 5.30
CA LEU A 38 4.37 -8.67 4.31
C LEU A 38 2.88 -8.29 4.33
N ILE A 39 1.99 -9.25 4.57
CA ILE A 39 0.55 -8.99 4.71
C ILE A 39 0.29 -8.12 5.95
N MET A 40 0.96 -8.39 7.07
CA MET A 40 0.83 -7.55 8.28
C MET A 40 1.32 -6.13 8.04
N GLU A 41 2.50 -5.95 7.43
CA GLU A 41 3.01 -4.62 7.08
C GLU A 41 2.08 -3.87 6.11
N PHE A 42 1.53 -4.58 5.12
CA PHE A 42 0.56 -4.02 4.19
C PHE A 42 -0.68 -3.49 4.91
N PHE A 43 -1.27 -4.26 5.84
CA PHE A 43 -2.46 -3.80 6.55
C PHE A 43 -2.19 -2.60 7.46
N THR A 44 -1.01 -2.53 8.08
CA THR A 44 -0.60 -1.34 8.84
C THR A 44 -0.60 -0.09 7.95
N ILE A 45 0.05 -0.15 6.79
CA ILE A 45 0.09 0.98 5.83
C ILE A 45 -1.31 1.29 5.30
N TYR A 46 -2.12 0.27 5.05
CA TYR A 46 -3.51 0.43 4.59
C TYR A 46 -4.35 1.20 5.61
N ASP A 47 -4.26 0.86 6.89
CA ASP A 47 -5.01 1.53 7.95
C ASP A 47 -4.54 2.99 8.15
N GLU A 48 -3.24 3.25 8.06
CA GLU A 48 -2.68 4.60 8.07
C GLU A 48 -3.21 5.44 6.89
N ALA A 49 -3.18 4.88 5.68
CA ALA A 49 -3.71 5.55 4.49
C ALA A 49 -5.22 5.82 4.60
N LEU A 50 -5.98 4.89 5.16
CA LEU A 50 -7.42 5.06 5.40
C LEU A 50 -7.69 6.22 6.38
N ASN A 51 -6.93 6.28 7.47
CA ASN A 51 -7.05 7.34 8.47
C ASN A 51 -6.66 8.71 7.92
N LEU A 52 -5.53 8.80 7.20
CA LEU A 52 -5.11 10.03 6.52
C LEU A 52 -6.17 10.52 5.53
N ARG A 53 -6.78 9.59 4.77
CA ARG A 53 -7.86 9.94 3.84
C ARG A 53 -9.09 10.49 4.56
N ARG A 54 -9.46 9.93 5.71
CA ARG A 54 -10.58 10.45 6.52
C ARG A 54 -10.28 11.85 7.03
N GLU A 55 -9.09 12.08 7.56
CA GLU A 55 -8.67 13.39 8.05
C GLU A 55 -8.64 14.43 6.92
N LEU A 56 -8.09 14.07 5.76
CA LEU A 56 -8.07 14.94 4.58
C LEU A 56 -9.49 15.34 4.16
N ASN A 57 -10.42 14.39 4.10
CA ASN A 57 -11.80 14.68 3.73
C ASN A 57 -12.46 15.65 4.71
N GLN A 58 -12.25 15.47 6.02
CA GLN A 58 -12.79 16.37 7.04
C GLN A 58 -12.22 17.78 6.88
N ARG A 59 -10.90 17.91 6.72
CA ARG A 59 -10.24 19.21 6.51
C ARG A 59 -10.71 19.89 5.22
N MET A 60 -10.92 19.12 4.15
CA MET A 60 -11.47 19.65 2.89
C MET A 60 -12.91 20.14 3.06
N GLU A 61 -13.75 19.39 3.79
CA GLU A 61 -15.13 19.82 4.06
C GLU A 61 -15.17 21.14 4.82
N GLU A 62 -14.36 21.28 5.86
CA GLU A 62 -14.21 22.51 6.64
C GLU A 62 -13.72 23.67 5.76
N ALA A 63 -12.68 23.44 4.95
CA ALA A 63 -12.14 24.44 4.04
C ALA A 63 -13.17 24.91 3.00
N PHE A 64 -13.91 23.98 2.39
CA PHE A 64 -14.98 24.33 1.44
C PHE A 64 -16.14 25.05 2.12
N LYS A 65 -16.46 24.72 3.38
CA LYS A 65 -17.47 25.46 4.14
C LYS A 65 -17.03 26.91 4.40
N ALA A 66 -15.78 27.11 4.80
CA ALA A 66 -15.21 28.44 4.96
C ALA A 66 -15.21 29.22 3.64
N LEU A 67 -14.84 28.57 2.53
CA LEU A 67 -14.88 29.17 1.21
C LEU A 67 -16.29 29.63 0.82
N ARG A 68 -17.32 28.78 1.01
CA ARG A 68 -18.71 29.14 0.74
C ARG A 68 -19.19 30.34 1.55
N LEU A 69 -18.79 30.42 2.83
CA LEU A 69 -19.13 31.58 3.66
C LEU A 69 -18.47 32.86 3.14
N ALA A 70 -17.20 32.79 2.73
CA ALA A 70 -16.50 33.91 2.11
C ALA A 70 -17.11 34.31 0.76
N GLU A 71 -17.58 33.36 -0.04
CA GLU A 71 -18.30 33.64 -1.29
C GLU A 71 -19.60 34.41 -1.05
N ILE A 72 -20.34 34.09 0.01
CA ILE A 72 -21.58 34.77 0.40
C ILE A 72 -21.29 36.20 0.89
N ASP A 73 -20.24 36.39 1.68
CA ASP A 73 -19.91 37.69 2.29
C ASP A 73 -19.27 38.67 1.29
N VAL A 74 -18.26 38.22 0.56
CA VAL A 74 -17.42 39.07 -0.32
C VAL A 74 -17.93 39.11 -1.77
N GLY A 75 -18.68 38.08 -2.19
CA GLY A 75 -19.09 37.88 -3.58
C GLY A 75 -18.01 37.24 -4.44
N LEU A 76 -18.45 36.40 -5.40
CA LEU A 76 -17.59 35.53 -6.21
C LEU A 76 -16.48 36.27 -6.98
N LEU A 77 -16.81 37.40 -7.62
CA LEU A 77 -15.88 38.17 -8.45
C LEU A 77 -14.72 38.73 -7.65
N LYS A 78 -15.03 39.35 -6.50
CA LYS A 78 -14.03 39.99 -5.64
C LYS A 78 -13.19 38.97 -4.89
N LEU A 79 -13.78 37.84 -4.49
CA LEU A 79 -13.04 36.73 -3.91
C LEU A 79 -11.99 36.15 -4.87
N LYS A 80 -12.34 36.01 -6.16
CA LYS A 80 -11.42 35.53 -7.20
C LYS A 80 -10.26 36.50 -7.45
N GLU A 81 -10.53 37.81 -7.42
CA GLU A 81 -9.50 38.84 -7.52
C GLU A 81 -8.51 38.74 -6.34
N ILE A 82 -9.02 38.58 -5.11
CA ILE A 82 -8.18 38.40 -3.91
C ILE A 82 -7.32 37.14 -4.03
N ALA A 83 -7.89 36.03 -4.50
CA ALA A 83 -7.15 34.76 -4.67
C ALA A 83 -5.97 34.88 -5.63
N LEU A 84 -6.09 35.67 -6.70
CA LEU A 84 -5.00 35.91 -7.66
C LEU A 84 -3.84 36.72 -7.07
N GLY A 85 -4.08 37.52 -6.02
CA GLY A 85 -3.05 38.28 -5.32
C GLY A 85 -2.22 37.46 -4.32
N VAL A 86 -2.66 36.23 -4.01
CA VAL A 86 -1.97 35.34 -3.05
C VAL A 86 -0.83 34.59 -3.75
N LYS A 87 0.34 34.52 -3.09
CA LYS A 87 1.47 33.73 -3.61
C LYS A 87 1.09 32.24 -3.69
N PRO A 88 1.43 31.54 -4.77
CA PRO A 88 1.15 30.10 -4.86
C PRO A 88 1.87 29.36 -3.73
N ASN A 89 1.18 28.37 -3.17
CA ASN A 89 1.76 27.53 -2.13
C ASN A 89 2.90 26.68 -2.73
N ARG A 90 4.02 26.53 -2.02
CA ARG A 90 5.21 25.83 -2.54
C ARG A 90 4.83 24.42 -2.97
N GLU A 91 5.24 24.05 -4.18
CA GLU A 91 5.07 22.71 -4.72
C GLU A 91 5.72 21.69 -3.78
N VAL A 92 4.97 20.63 -3.49
CA VAL A 92 5.51 19.47 -2.77
C VAL A 92 6.33 18.70 -3.81
N GLU A 93 7.65 18.62 -3.62
CA GLU A 93 8.48 17.68 -4.37
C GLU A 93 8.05 16.26 -3.95
N ILE A 94 7.46 15.52 -4.90
CA ILE A 94 7.02 14.12 -4.73
C ILE A 94 8.19 13.19 -5.07
#